data_AF-A0A943FHJ4-F1
#
_entry.id   AF-A0A943FHJ4-F1
#
_cell.length_a   1.000
_cell.length_b   1.000
_cell.length_c   1.000
_cell.angle_alpha   90.00
_cell.angle_beta   90.00
_cell.angle_gamma   90.00
#
_symmetry.space_group_name_H-M   'P 1'
#
loop_
_entity.id
_entity.type
_entity.pdbx_description
1 polymer ?
#
loop_
_entity_poly.entity_id
_entity_poly.type
_entity_poly.pdbx_seq_one_letter_code
_entity_poly.pdbx_strand_id
1 'polypeptide(L)' 'MPVRHVQPPDPQRAEAAAHCGRCGAALYDGDEFYAVNGCVVCEDCLPGFAREEYRSFRLSGREWRML' A
#
# COMPACT_ATOMS: atom_id res chain seq x y z
N MET A 1 10.61 -25.33 36.55
CA MET A 1 10.36 -24.73 35.22
C MET A 1 9.73 -23.37 35.45
N PRO A 2 10.34 -22.22 35.09
CA PRO A 2 9.69 -20.94 35.28
C PRO A 2 8.54 -20.79 34.28
N VAL A 3 7.37 -20.44 34.80
CA VAL A 3 6.18 -20.08 34.00
C VAL A 3 6.48 -18.81 33.21
N ARG A 4 6.50 -18.91 31.87
CA ARG A 4 6.56 -17.74 31.00
C ARG A 4 5.20 -17.07 31.02
N HIS A 5 5.09 -15.96 31.75
CA HIS A 5 3.95 -15.07 31.62
C HIS A 5 4.01 -14.41 30.23
N VAL A 6 3.24 -14.93 29.27
CA VAL A 6 3.02 -14.27 27.99
C VAL A 6 2.10 -13.08 28.30
N GLN A 7 2.66 -11.89 28.33
CA GLN A 7 1.86 -10.66 28.43
C GLN A 7 0.95 -10.59 27.19
N PRO A 8 -0.37 -10.36 27.34
CA PRO A 8 -1.22 -10.10 26.18
C PRO A 8 -0.65 -8.88 25.40
N PRO A 9 -0.73 -8.88 24.06
CA PRO A 9 -0.20 -7.79 23.26
C PRO A 9 -0.85 -6.47 23.70
N ASP A 10 -0.03 -5.48 24.03
CA ASP A 10 -0.47 -4.11 24.28
C ASP A 10 -1.35 -3.66 23.10
N PRO A 11 -2.60 -3.21 23.30
CA PRO A 11 -3.42 -2.68 22.22
C PRO A 11 -2.80 -1.42 21.59
N GLN A 12 -1.92 -0.73 22.32
CA GLN A 12 -1.12 0.42 21.84
C GLN A 12 0.08 0.00 20.96
N ARG A 13 0.28 -1.30 20.77
CA ARG A 13 1.36 -1.92 20.00
C ARG A 13 0.81 -2.76 18.84
N ALA A 14 -0.39 -2.41 18.36
CA ALA A 14 -0.98 -3.05 17.18
C ALA A 14 0.04 -3.02 16.04
N GLU A 15 0.42 -4.21 15.57
CA GLU A 15 1.34 -4.33 14.44
C GLU A 15 0.63 -3.81 13.20
N ALA A 16 1.32 -2.98 12.42
CA ALA A 16 0.79 -2.53 11.13
C ALA A 16 0.60 -3.76 10.23
N ALA A 17 -0.58 -3.87 9.61
CA ALA A 17 -0.88 -4.92 8.66
C ALA A 17 0.01 -4.82 7.41
N ALA A 18 0.32 -3.59 6.99
CA ALA A 18 1.27 -3.32 5.92
C ALA A 18 1.88 -1.92 6.06
N HIS A 19 2.82 -1.60 5.16
CA HIS A 19 3.35 -0.25 5.02
C HIS A 19 3.21 0.17 3.55
N CYS A 20 2.84 1.43 3.32
CA CYS A 20 2.81 1.96 1.96
C CYS A 20 4.25 1.99 1.40
N GLY A 21 4.47 1.31 0.27
CA GLY A 21 5.76 1.25 -0.40
C GLY A 21 6.24 2.59 -0.98
N ARG A 22 5.40 3.63 -0.98
CA ARG A 22 5.74 4.97 -1.47
C ARG A 22 6.06 5.96 -0.35
N CYS A 23 5.14 6.16 0.59
CA CYS A 23 5.33 7.12 1.69
C CYS A 23 5.84 6.49 2.99
N GLY A 24 5.80 5.16 3.11
CA GLY A 24 6.19 4.45 4.33
C GLY A 24 5.16 4.48 5.45
N ALA A 25 4.00 5.09 5.25
CA ALA A 25 2.94 5.13 6.25
C ALA A 25 2.49 3.71 6.63
N ALA A 26 2.31 3.49 7.94
CA ALA A 26 1.72 2.27 8.47
C ALA A 26 0.23 2.19 8.09
N LEU A 27 -0.20 0.99 7.72
CA LEU A 27 -1.58 0.66 7.37
C LEU A 27 -2.04 -0.40 8.37
N TYR A 28 -3.10 -0.10 9.11
CA TYR A 28 -3.60 -0.91 10.21
C TYR A 28 -4.79 -1.78 9.79
N ASP A 29 -5.15 -2.71 10.67
CA ASP A 29 -6.34 -3.54 10.49
C ASP A 29 -7.59 -2.65 10.47
N GLY A 30 -8.25 -2.56 9.31
CA GLY A 30 -9.38 -1.68 9.04
C GLY A 30 -9.09 -0.52 8.09
N ASP A 31 -7.83 -0.21 7.80
CA ASP A 31 -7.48 0.78 6.78
C ASP A 31 -7.71 0.21 5.38
N GLU A 32 -8.25 1.04 4.48
CA GLU A 32 -8.35 0.70 3.07
C GLU A 32 -7.05 1.06 2.33
N PHE A 33 -6.48 0.09 1.61
CA PHE A 33 -5.29 0.29 0.81
C PHE A 33 -5.30 -0.59 -0.44
N TYR A 34 -4.41 -0.27 -1.37
CA TYR A 34 -4.33 -0.92 -2.67
C TYR A 34 -3.11 -1.84 -2.74
N ALA A 35 -3.34 -3.09 -3.11
CA ALA A 35 -2.29 -4.05 -3.47
C ALA A 35 -2.22 -4.18 -5.00
N VAL A 36 -1.29 -3.47 -5.63
CA VAL A 36 -1.16 -3.37 -7.11
C VAL A 36 0.23 -3.86 -7.52
N ASN A 37 0.30 -4.86 -8.40
CA ASN A 37 1.57 -5.45 -8.88
C ASN A 37 2.54 -5.88 -7.76
N GLY A 38 2.01 -6.32 -6.62
CA GLY A 38 2.82 -6.70 -5.45
C GLY A 38 3.31 -5.52 -4.60
N CYS A 39 2.96 -4.28 -4.95
CA CYS A 39 3.21 -3.09 -4.14
C CYS A 39 1.97 -2.74 -3.32
N VAL A 40 2.18 -2.40 -2.04
CA VAL A 40 1.13 -1.86 -1.16
C VAL A 40 1.17 -0.34 -1.21
N VAL A 41 0.02 0.30 -1.48
CA VAL A 41 -0.08 1.75 -1.66
C VAL A 41 -1.31 2.28 -0.92
N CYS A 42 -1.14 3.31 -0.09
CA CYS A 42 -2.26 3.97 0.57
C CYS A 42 -3.11 4.80 -0.43
N GLU A 43 -4.33 5.14 -0.06
CA GLU A 43 -5.26 5.93 -0.89
C GLU A 43 -4.63 7.23 -1.40
N ASP A 44 -3.95 7.99 -0.53
CA ASP A 44 -3.27 9.24 -0.89
C ASP A 44 -2.17 9.05 -1.95
N CYS A 45 -1.43 7.95 -1.87
CA CYS A 45 -0.29 7.70 -2.77
C CYS A 45 -0.71 7.04 -4.09
N LEU A 46 -1.91 6.46 -4.16
CA LEU A 46 -2.39 5.73 -5.32
C LEU A 46 -2.39 6.58 -6.61
N PRO A 47 -2.90 7.83 -6.65
CA PRO A 47 -2.97 8.59 -7.90
C PRO A 47 -1.59 8.87 -8.52
N GLY A 48 -0.58 9.08 -7.66
CA GLY A 48 0.80 9.24 -8.11
C GLY A 48 1.37 7.92 -8.62
N PHE A 49 1.20 6.85 -7.82
CA PHE A 49 1.72 5.53 -8.14
C PHE A 49 1.15 5.00 -9.45
N ALA A 50 -0.18 5.06 -9.62
CA ALA A 50 -0.85 4.63 -10.84
C ALA A 50 -0.39 5.42 -12.07
N ARG A 51 -0.12 6.73 -11.93
CA ARG A 51 0.43 7.53 -13.03
C ARG A 51 1.81 7.08 -13.48
N GLU A 52 2.63 6.61 -12.54
CA GLU A 52 3.98 6.10 -12.82
C GLU A 52 3.92 4.68 -13.39
N GLU A 53 3.17 3.77 -12.76
CA GLU A 53 3.00 2.38 -13.21
C GLU A 53 2.42 2.28 -14.61
N TYR A 54 1.36 3.04 -14.89
CA TYR A 54 0.69 3.01 -16.20
C TYR A 54 1.26 3.99 -17.21
N ARG A 55 2.40 4.63 -16.90
CA ARG A 55 3.01 5.66 -17.77
C ARG A 55 3.27 5.15 -19.18
N SER A 56 3.73 3.91 -19.32
CA SER A 56 4.05 3.28 -20.62
C SER A 56 2.81 3.05 -21.50
N PHE A 57 1.62 3.02 -20.90
CA PHE A 57 0.35 2.85 -21.61
C PHE A 57 -0.36 4.19 -21.84
N ARG A 58 0.25 5.31 -21.43
CA ARG A 58 -0.32 6.64 -21.62
C ARG A 58 -0.13 7.08 -23.07
N LEU A 59 -1.21 7.02 -23.83
CA LEU A 59 -1.26 7.51 -25.21
C LEU A 59 -2.07 8.81 -25.27
N SER A 60 -1.66 9.73 -26.14
CA SER A 60 -2.51 10.84 -26.56
C SER A 60 -3.60 10.33 -27.50
N GLY A 61 -4.72 11.06 -27.59
CA GLY A 61 -5.78 10.72 -28.54
C GLY A 61 -5.33 10.75 -30.00
N ARG A 62 -4.22 11.45 -30.32
CA ARG A 62 -3.60 11.39 -31.65
C ARG A 62 -2.93 10.04 -31.88
N GLU A 63 -2.12 9.58 -30.93
CA GLU A 63 -1.44 8.29 -31.00
C GLU A 63 -2.45 7.14 -31.09
N TRP A 64 -3.55 7.21 -30.32
CA TRP A 64 -4.61 6.20 -30.37
C TRP A 64 -5.27 6.06 -31.74
N ARG A 65 -5.48 7.16 -32.47
CA ARG A 65 -6.09 7.12 -33.82
C ARG A 65 -5.17 6.56 -34.90
N MET A 66 -3.88 6.39 -34.60
CA MET A 66 -2.88 5.86 -35.52
C MET A 66 -2.52 4.39 -35.24
N LEU A 67 -3.05 3.81 -34.15
CA LEU A 67 -3.05 2.37 -33.89
C LEU A 67 -4.14 1.69 -34.72
#